data_AF-A0A935X5G8-F1
#
_entry.id   AF-A0A935X5G8-F1
#
_cell.length_a   1.000
_cell.length_b   1.000
_cell.length_c   1.000
_cell.angle_alpha   90.00
_cell.angle_beta   90.00
_cell.angle_gamma   90.00
#
_symmetry.space_group_name_H-M   'P 1'
#
loop_
_entity.id
_entity.type
_entity.pdbx_description
1 polymer ?
#
loop_
_entity_poly.entity_id
_entity_poly.type
_entity_poly.pdbx_seq_one_letter_code
_entity_poly.pdbx_strand_id
1 'polypeptide(L)'
;MADWEAKAPNLHIASLEYNNAKLIGDRAYYFPTGAYGAPRRTAPKHYPDRLMIWASVKTELHVTPVHDEFEPTLRDNNHWGFDEDRIRRIVEAVRHTATPHSLTAFAEAFEQPVETLTVKEALPALSALDAWMKRYRRVKVVRALRGMPVDIYGKNWGPYIEGSKTMRLLTPVPDHNHSFSHICQHYAGLVNFDPNFGHGTNERVVTALRLGVPSANNFNVRTDGSAGCFPYVFSDESICFAAEQVLRYRGEVPPDATLTWEHVIDRLLIDMTRRP
;
A
#
# COMPACT_ATOMS: atom_id res chain seq x y z
N MET A 1 19.55 17.82 17.02
CA MET A 1 19.48 18.16 15.58
C MET A 1 20.90 18.10 15.07
N ALA A 2 21.19 17.10 14.23
CA ALA A 2 22.51 16.47 14.11
C ALA A 2 23.33 16.94 12.89
N ASP A 3 24.64 16.71 12.99
CA ASP A 3 25.81 16.97 12.14
C ASP A 3 25.75 16.60 10.63
N TRP A 4 24.55 16.39 10.06
CA TRP A 4 24.38 16.02 8.64
C TRP A 4 24.29 17.23 7.71
N GLU A 5 23.78 18.37 8.18
CA GLU A 5 23.72 19.63 7.40
C GLU A 5 25.12 20.08 6.94
N ALA A 6 26.15 19.80 7.75
CA ALA A 6 27.55 20.09 7.43
C ALA A 6 28.15 19.12 6.39
N LYS A 7 27.63 17.89 6.28
CA LYS A 7 28.16 16.82 5.40
C LYS A 7 27.46 16.75 4.05
N ALA A 8 26.24 17.26 3.96
CA ALA A 8 25.46 17.32 2.72
C ALA A 8 24.78 18.69 2.60
N PRO A 9 25.54 19.79 2.43
CA PRO A 9 25.02 21.17 2.47
C PRO A 9 24.00 21.48 1.37
N ASN A 10 23.82 20.58 0.39
CA ASN A 10 22.89 20.69 -0.72
C ASN A 10 21.68 19.73 -0.62
N LEU A 11 21.59 18.91 0.44
CA LEU A 11 20.47 17.97 0.63
C LEU A 11 19.33 18.69 1.35
N HIS A 12 18.30 19.06 0.59
CA HIS A 12 17.06 19.59 1.12
C HIS A 12 15.99 18.49 1.13
N ILE A 13 15.67 17.97 2.32
CA ILE A 13 14.55 17.02 2.50
C ILE A 13 13.30 17.84 2.84
N ALA A 14 12.35 17.91 1.90
CA ALA A 14 11.08 18.59 2.10
C ALA A 14 9.92 17.59 1.98
N SER A 15 9.14 17.42 3.05
CA SER A 15 7.85 16.72 3.03
C SER A 15 6.78 17.72 2.59
N LEU A 16 6.54 17.85 1.29
CA LEU A 16 5.55 18.81 0.77
C LEU A 16 4.19 18.12 0.56
N GLU A 17 3.21 18.60 1.32
CA GLU A 17 1.83 18.12 1.44
C GLU A 17 0.99 18.35 0.17
N TYR A 18 1.43 19.24 -0.70
CA TYR A 18 0.92 19.42 -2.04
C TYR A 18 2.04 19.09 -3.01
N ASN A 19 1.76 18.29 -4.03
CA ASN A 19 2.60 18.04 -5.20
C ASN A 19 2.83 19.34 -6.03
N ASN A 20 3.27 20.42 -5.40
CA ASN A 20 3.65 21.65 -6.06
C ASN A 20 5.15 21.59 -6.33
N ALA A 21 5.51 20.93 -7.43
CA ALA A 21 6.89 20.83 -7.91
C ALA A 21 7.56 22.20 -8.10
N LYS A 22 6.81 23.31 -8.15
CA LYS A 22 7.37 24.67 -8.26
C LYS A 22 8.02 25.19 -6.97
N LEU A 23 7.73 24.60 -5.81
CA LEU A 23 8.38 24.94 -4.53
C LEU A 23 9.69 24.17 -4.32
N ILE A 24 9.97 23.21 -5.18
CA ILE A 24 11.11 22.31 -5.16
C ILE A 24 12.04 22.83 -6.25
N GLY A 25 13.08 23.57 -5.87
CA GLY A 25 14.07 24.05 -6.85
C GLY A 25 14.72 22.90 -7.63
N ASP A 26 15.40 23.21 -8.74
CA ASP A 26 15.93 22.27 -9.74
C ASP A 26 16.88 21.16 -9.22
N ARG A 27 17.22 21.14 -7.92
CA ARG A 27 18.18 20.23 -7.30
C ARG A 27 17.63 19.41 -6.12
N ALA A 28 16.32 19.45 -5.88
CA ALA A 28 15.74 18.66 -4.80
C ALA A 28 15.16 17.34 -5.31
N TYR A 29 15.55 16.25 -4.65
CA TYR A 29 15.00 14.92 -4.89
C TYR A 29 13.70 14.81 -4.11
N TYR A 30 12.58 14.80 -4.84
CA TYR A 30 11.26 14.57 -4.25
C TYR A 30 11.13 13.10 -3.83
N PHE A 31 10.85 12.88 -2.55
CA PHE A 31 10.45 11.58 -2.03
C PHE A 31 8.95 11.64 -1.66
N PRO A 32 8.05 11.08 -2.46
CA PRO A 32 6.64 10.97 -2.09
C PRO A 32 6.53 10.00 -0.94
N THR A 33 6.37 10.47 0.30
CA THR A 33 6.15 9.56 1.42
C THR A 33 5.03 10.04 2.33
N GLY A 34 4.25 9.08 2.80
CA GLY A 34 3.17 9.22 3.76
C GLY A 34 3.40 8.48 5.07
N ALA A 35 4.65 8.36 5.56
CA ALA A 35 4.83 7.96 6.95
C ALA A 35 4.72 9.20 7.85
N TYR A 36 3.68 9.24 8.67
CA TYR A 36 3.28 10.44 9.38
C TYR A 36 3.71 10.37 10.84
N GLY A 37 4.57 11.29 11.26
CA GLY A 37 4.88 11.49 12.67
C GLY A 37 3.65 11.96 13.42
N ALA A 38 3.22 11.21 14.45
CA ALA A 38 2.21 11.65 15.42
C ALA A 38 2.65 11.24 16.83
N PRO A 39 2.30 12.04 17.86
CA PRO A 39 2.45 11.61 19.24
C PRO A 39 1.70 10.30 19.48
N ARG A 40 2.30 9.41 20.29
CA ARG A 40 1.63 8.19 20.71
C ARG A 40 0.43 8.53 21.59
N ARG A 41 -0.70 7.88 21.32
CA ARG A 41 -1.92 7.97 22.11
C ARG A 41 -1.65 7.48 23.54
N THR A 42 -2.05 8.28 24.52
CA THR A 42 -2.03 7.91 25.94
C THR A 42 -3.43 7.56 26.47
N ALA A 43 -4.48 8.24 26.00
CA ALA A 43 -5.88 8.03 26.41
C ALA A 43 -6.56 6.88 25.63
N PRO A 44 -7.50 6.08 26.19
CA PRO A 44 -8.04 4.87 25.55
C PRO A 44 -8.45 4.96 24.07
N LYS A 45 -8.38 3.82 23.35
CA LYS A 45 -8.85 3.71 21.95
C LYS A 45 -10.34 4.04 21.87
N HIS A 46 -10.76 4.79 20.85
CA HIS A 46 -12.19 5.10 20.63
C HIS A 46 -12.94 3.94 19.96
N TYR A 47 -12.25 3.15 19.14
CA TYR A 47 -12.80 2.01 18.40
C TYR A 47 -11.94 0.75 18.66
N PRO A 48 -11.84 0.29 19.92
CA PRO A 48 -10.94 -0.80 20.31
C PRO A 48 -11.30 -2.16 19.70
N ASP A 49 -12.49 -2.28 19.13
CA ASP A 49 -13.11 -3.49 18.57
C ASP A 49 -13.22 -3.45 17.04
N ARG A 50 -12.74 -2.38 16.39
CA ARG A 50 -12.88 -2.20 14.94
C ARG A 50 -11.54 -2.17 14.23
N LEU A 51 -11.52 -2.76 13.04
CA LEU A 51 -10.42 -2.66 12.10
C LEU A 51 -10.56 -1.39 11.27
N MET A 52 -9.41 -0.86 10.83
CA MET A 52 -9.36 0.30 9.96
C MET A 52 -8.76 -0.07 8.61
N ILE A 53 -9.37 0.45 7.55
CA ILE A 53 -8.81 0.44 6.19
C ILE A 53 -8.65 1.89 5.74
N TRP A 54 -7.51 2.22 5.12
CA TRP A 54 -7.28 3.53 4.52
C TRP A 54 -6.80 3.38 3.07
N ALA A 55 -7.74 3.40 2.13
CA ALA A 55 -7.45 3.41 0.71
C ALA A 55 -8.65 3.90 -0.09
N SER A 56 -8.45 4.20 -1.36
CA SER A 56 -9.52 4.46 -2.32
C SER A 56 -9.52 3.38 -3.40
N VAL A 57 -10.65 3.23 -4.07
CA VAL A 57 -10.81 2.35 -5.22
C VAL A 57 -11.25 3.17 -6.44
N LYS A 58 -10.89 2.74 -7.66
CA LYS A 58 -11.19 3.51 -8.89
C LYS A 58 -10.56 4.91 -8.91
N THR A 59 -9.43 5.08 -8.21
CA THR A 59 -8.62 6.31 -8.21
C THR A 59 -7.16 6.02 -8.58
N GLU A 60 -6.89 4.82 -9.11
CA GLU A 60 -5.56 4.41 -9.54
C GLU A 60 -5.10 5.26 -10.74
N LEU A 61 -3.82 5.61 -10.81
CA LEU A 61 -3.28 6.42 -11.90
C LEU A 61 -3.11 5.56 -13.17
N HIS A 62 -3.75 5.98 -14.25
CA HIS A 62 -3.64 5.37 -15.59
C HIS A 62 -4.03 6.40 -16.64
N VAL A 63 -3.55 6.23 -17.87
CA VAL A 63 -3.86 7.11 -19.01
C VAL A 63 -4.56 6.38 -20.17
N THR A 64 -4.73 5.06 -20.03
CA THR A 64 -5.41 4.18 -20.98
C THR A 64 -6.58 3.47 -20.29
N PRO A 65 -7.56 2.92 -21.03
CA PRO A 65 -8.77 2.34 -20.44
C PRO A 65 -8.49 1.25 -19.39
N VAL A 66 -9.23 1.30 -18.27
CA VAL A 66 -9.25 0.26 -17.22
C VAL A 66 -10.68 -0.12 -16.93
N HIS A 67 -11.00 -1.40 -17.15
CA HIS A 67 -12.34 -1.96 -16.93
C HIS A 67 -12.44 -2.58 -15.55
N ASP A 68 -13.65 -3.01 -15.14
CA ASP A 68 -13.81 -3.77 -13.90
C ASP A 68 -13.35 -5.24 -14.07
N GLU A 69 -13.44 -5.77 -15.29
CA GLU A 69 -12.89 -7.08 -15.65
C GLU A 69 -11.49 -6.98 -16.26
N PHE A 70 -10.65 -7.99 -15.98
CA PHE A 70 -9.26 -7.97 -16.45
C PHE A 70 -9.14 -8.18 -17.95
N GLU A 71 -9.92 -9.10 -18.50
CA GLU A 71 -9.87 -9.48 -19.91
C GLU A 71 -10.07 -8.30 -20.88
N PRO A 72 -11.11 -7.45 -20.74
CA PRO A 72 -11.23 -6.24 -21.57
C PRO A 72 -10.11 -5.22 -21.28
N THR A 73 -9.60 -5.14 -20.05
CA THR A 73 -8.45 -4.28 -19.73
C THR A 73 -7.20 -4.75 -20.49
N LEU A 74 -6.94 -6.06 -20.53
CA LEU A 74 -5.82 -6.63 -21.25
C LEU A 74 -5.99 -6.46 -22.77
N ARG A 75 -7.18 -6.69 -23.32
CA ARG A 75 -7.45 -6.50 -24.76
C ARG A 75 -7.17 -5.07 -25.22
N ASP A 76 -7.71 -4.07 -24.52
CA ASP A 76 -7.54 -2.66 -24.87
C ASP A 76 -6.11 -2.14 -24.65
N ASN A 77 -5.32 -2.86 -23.86
CA ASN A 77 -3.93 -2.52 -23.53
C ASN A 77 -2.94 -3.57 -24.04
N ASN A 78 -3.31 -4.35 -25.07
CA ASN A 78 -2.49 -5.45 -25.59
C ASN A 78 -1.35 -4.95 -26.47
N HIS A 79 -0.36 -4.28 -25.86
CA HIS A 79 0.82 -3.78 -26.55
C HIS A 79 1.67 -4.91 -27.16
N TRP A 80 1.61 -6.11 -26.58
CA TRP A 80 2.46 -7.26 -26.94
C TRP A 80 1.89 -8.13 -28.06
N GLY A 81 0.72 -7.80 -28.61
CA GLY A 81 0.11 -8.53 -29.72
C GLY A 81 -0.33 -9.96 -29.35
N PHE A 82 -0.74 -10.19 -28.10
CA PHE A 82 -1.26 -11.49 -27.68
C PHE A 82 -2.53 -11.87 -28.45
N ASP A 83 -2.61 -13.11 -28.90
CA ASP A 83 -3.85 -13.66 -29.45
C ASP A 83 -4.89 -13.95 -28.35
N GLU A 84 -6.13 -14.24 -28.75
CA GLU A 84 -7.24 -14.48 -27.84
C GLU A 84 -7.04 -15.70 -26.93
N ASP A 85 -6.34 -16.74 -27.40
CA ASP A 85 -6.03 -17.92 -26.58
C ASP A 85 -5.01 -17.56 -25.50
N ARG A 86 -4.01 -16.73 -25.83
CA ARG A 86 -3.01 -16.23 -24.90
C ARG A 86 -3.61 -15.28 -23.88
N ILE A 87 -4.49 -14.37 -24.30
CA ILE A 87 -5.24 -13.49 -23.40
C ILE A 87 -6.03 -14.31 -22.37
N ARG A 88 -6.74 -15.36 -22.79
CA ARG A 88 -7.49 -16.24 -21.88
C ARG A 88 -6.57 -16.92 -20.85
N ARG A 89 -5.41 -17.44 -21.27
CA ARG A 89 -4.43 -18.04 -20.34
C ARG A 89 -3.86 -17.04 -19.34
N ILE A 90 -3.52 -15.84 -19.80
CA ILE A 90 -3.01 -14.75 -18.95
C ILE A 90 -4.07 -14.35 -17.91
N VAL A 91 -5.33 -14.23 -18.33
CA VAL A 91 -6.44 -13.86 -17.42
C VAL A 91 -6.60 -14.88 -16.30
N GLU A 92 -6.54 -16.17 -16.63
CA GLU A 92 -6.62 -17.24 -15.63
C GLU A 92 -5.43 -17.21 -14.67
N ALA A 93 -4.21 -17.10 -15.20
CA ALA A 93 -2.99 -17.04 -14.39
C ALA A 93 -3.01 -15.84 -13.42
N VAL A 94 -3.41 -14.67 -13.89
CA VAL A 94 -3.49 -13.43 -13.09
C VAL A 94 -4.56 -13.50 -11.99
N ARG A 95 -5.70 -14.16 -12.24
CA ARG A 95 -6.77 -14.30 -11.23
C ARG A 95 -6.36 -15.19 -10.05
N HIS A 96 -5.51 -16.18 -10.31
CA HIS A 96 -5.12 -17.20 -9.34
C HIS A 96 -3.70 -17.02 -8.80
N THR A 97 -2.98 -15.99 -9.24
CA THR A 97 -1.62 -15.73 -8.76
C THR A 97 -1.58 -15.44 -7.25
N ALA A 98 -0.67 -16.11 -6.56
CA ALA A 98 -0.29 -15.78 -5.19
C ALA A 98 0.84 -14.74 -5.15
N THR A 99 1.42 -14.40 -6.29
CA THR A 99 2.56 -13.50 -6.41
C THR A 99 2.17 -12.09 -5.97
N PRO A 100 2.72 -11.56 -4.88
CA PRO A 100 2.25 -10.29 -4.29
C PRO A 100 2.59 -9.07 -5.15
N HIS A 101 3.48 -9.17 -6.13
CA HIS A 101 3.92 -8.01 -6.92
C HIS A 101 3.28 -8.02 -8.31
N SER A 102 2.58 -6.95 -8.68
CA SER A 102 1.83 -6.93 -9.94
C SER A 102 2.71 -7.18 -11.17
N LEU A 103 3.86 -6.50 -11.25
CA LEU A 103 4.76 -6.63 -12.39
C LEU A 103 5.37 -8.04 -12.50
N THR A 104 5.73 -8.65 -11.37
CA THR A 104 6.21 -10.04 -11.33
C THR A 104 5.09 -11.01 -11.70
N ALA A 105 3.88 -10.81 -11.18
CA ALA A 105 2.72 -11.62 -11.53
C ALA A 105 2.38 -11.53 -13.02
N PHE A 106 2.53 -10.34 -13.63
CA PHE A 106 2.38 -10.18 -15.08
C PHE A 106 3.52 -10.84 -15.85
N ALA A 107 4.77 -10.69 -15.42
CA ALA A 107 5.92 -11.38 -16.03
C ALA A 107 5.73 -12.90 -16.06
N GLU A 108 5.31 -13.48 -14.94
CA GLU A 108 4.97 -14.91 -14.83
C GLU A 108 3.82 -15.29 -15.77
N ALA A 109 2.70 -14.56 -15.74
CA ALA A 109 1.55 -14.83 -16.59
C ALA A 109 1.85 -14.66 -18.09
N PHE A 110 2.72 -13.71 -18.42
CA PHE A 110 3.14 -13.41 -19.78
C PHE A 110 4.25 -14.36 -20.25
N GLU A 111 4.81 -15.17 -19.35
CA GLU A 111 5.98 -16.03 -19.56
C GLU A 111 7.16 -15.25 -20.18
N GLN A 112 7.39 -14.04 -19.66
CA GLN A 112 8.42 -13.13 -20.13
C GLN A 112 9.20 -12.52 -18.96
N PRO A 113 10.50 -12.23 -19.11
CA PRO A 113 11.25 -11.48 -18.11
C PRO A 113 10.66 -10.09 -17.86
N VAL A 114 10.80 -9.56 -16.66
CA VAL A 114 10.30 -8.21 -16.31
C VAL A 114 10.89 -7.15 -17.24
N GLU A 115 12.17 -7.28 -17.57
CA GLU A 115 12.94 -6.34 -18.40
C GLU A 115 12.35 -6.19 -19.80
N THR A 116 11.76 -7.26 -20.36
CA THR A 116 11.15 -7.22 -21.69
C THR A 116 9.75 -6.61 -21.66
N LEU A 117 9.11 -6.58 -20.49
CA LEU A 117 7.82 -5.92 -20.30
C LEU A 117 7.98 -4.41 -20.08
N THR A 118 9.04 -3.98 -19.40
CA THR A 118 9.26 -2.58 -19.01
C THR A 118 9.89 -1.72 -20.12
N VAL A 119 9.39 -1.82 -21.34
CA VAL A 119 9.75 -0.90 -22.43
C VAL A 119 8.89 0.37 -22.38
N LYS A 120 9.45 1.51 -22.81
CA LYS A 120 8.83 2.83 -22.67
C LYS A 120 7.42 2.88 -23.27
N GLU A 121 7.25 2.23 -24.40
CA GLU A 121 6.02 2.18 -25.19
C GLU A 121 4.92 1.34 -24.50
N ALA A 122 5.32 0.37 -23.67
CA ALA A 122 4.43 -0.51 -22.92
C ALA A 122 4.02 0.05 -21.55
N LEU A 123 4.69 1.10 -21.05
CA LEU A 123 4.42 1.66 -19.72
C LEU A 123 2.96 2.10 -19.50
N PRO A 124 2.26 2.74 -20.47
CA PRO A 124 0.85 3.07 -20.31
C PRO A 124 -0.02 1.82 -20.10
N ALA A 125 0.21 0.79 -20.92
CA ALA A 125 -0.49 -0.49 -20.81
C ALA A 125 -0.21 -1.18 -19.47
N LEU A 126 1.06 -1.28 -19.06
CA LEU A 126 1.44 -1.84 -17.76
C LEU A 126 0.80 -1.07 -16.58
N SER A 127 0.72 0.26 -16.67
CA SER A 127 0.06 1.09 -15.66
C SER A 127 -1.43 0.78 -15.54
N ALA A 128 -2.11 0.50 -16.66
CA ALA A 128 -3.52 0.12 -16.66
C ALA A 128 -3.74 -1.29 -16.07
N LEU A 129 -2.89 -2.26 -16.41
CA LEU A 129 -2.96 -3.61 -15.84
C LEU A 129 -2.67 -3.59 -14.34
N ASP A 130 -1.66 -2.83 -13.90
CA ASP A 130 -1.35 -2.63 -12.48
C ASP A 130 -2.50 -1.91 -11.74
N ALA A 131 -3.11 -0.89 -12.34
CA ALA A 131 -4.31 -0.24 -11.81
C ALA A 131 -5.47 -1.23 -11.62
N TRP A 132 -5.71 -2.12 -12.59
CA TRP A 132 -6.70 -3.18 -12.47
C TRP A 132 -6.36 -4.13 -11.32
N MET A 133 -5.14 -4.64 -11.24
CA MET A 133 -4.74 -5.61 -10.22
C MET A 133 -4.83 -5.01 -8.81
N LYS A 134 -4.44 -3.75 -8.63
CA LYS A 134 -4.62 -3.00 -7.38
C LYS A 134 -6.08 -2.92 -6.98
N ARG A 135 -6.96 -2.53 -7.91
CA ARG A 135 -8.40 -2.49 -7.70
C ARG A 135 -8.94 -3.85 -7.29
N TYR A 136 -8.62 -4.89 -8.06
CA TYR A 136 -9.05 -6.27 -7.82
C TYR A 136 -8.69 -6.75 -6.42
N ARG A 137 -7.43 -6.58 -6.01
CA ARG A 137 -6.92 -7.01 -4.70
C ARG A 137 -7.55 -6.24 -3.54
N ARG A 138 -7.68 -4.92 -3.66
CA ARG A 138 -8.36 -4.06 -2.67
C ARG A 138 -9.80 -4.50 -2.45
N VAL A 139 -10.52 -4.74 -3.54
CA VAL A 139 -11.91 -5.21 -3.51
C VAL A 139 -11.99 -6.62 -2.91
N LYS A 140 -11.06 -7.52 -3.25
CA LYS A 140 -11.00 -8.88 -2.69
C LYS A 140 -10.87 -8.86 -1.16
N VAL A 141 -9.93 -8.06 -0.65
CA VAL A 141 -9.73 -7.92 0.80
C VAL A 141 -10.97 -7.34 1.48
N VAL A 142 -11.57 -6.26 0.95
CA VAL A 142 -12.80 -5.71 1.54
C VAL A 142 -13.97 -6.71 1.49
N ARG A 143 -14.08 -7.50 0.42
CA ARG A 143 -15.11 -8.55 0.32
C ARG A 143 -14.90 -9.67 1.34
N ALA A 144 -13.67 -10.15 1.52
CA ALA A 144 -13.34 -11.18 2.49
C ALA A 144 -13.72 -10.76 3.91
N LEU A 145 -13.51 -9.49 4.26
CA LEU A 145 -13.81 -8.96 5.60
C LEU A 145 -15.30 -8.71 5.87
N ARG A 146 -16.22 -9.02 4.94
CA ARG A 146 -17.67 -8.80 5.16
C ARG A 146 -18.12 -9.60 6.39
N GLY A 147 -18.82 -8.91 7.30
CA GLY A 147 -19.21 -9.49 8.59
C GLY A 147 -18.25 -9.14 9.74
N MET A 148 -17.06 -8.61 9.44
CA MET A 148 -16.15 -8.07 10.46
C MET A 148 -16.42 -6.58 10.73
N PRO A 149 -16.15 -6.08 11.94
CA PRO A 149 -16.29 -4.66 12.29
C PRO A 149 -15.16 -3.84 11.65
N VAL A 150 -15.40 -3.25 10.48
CA VAL A 150 -14.39 -2.52 9.71
C VAL A 150 -14.85 -1.09 9.42
N ASP A 151 -13.97 -0.12 9.59
CA ASP A 151 -14.17 1.23 9.10
C ASP A 151 -13.21 1.51 7.95
N ILE A 152 -13.76 2.08 6.88
CA ILE A 152 -13.04 2.34 5.65
C ILE A 152 -12.97 3.84 5.44
N TYR A 153 -11.77 4.36 5.30
CA TYR A 153 -11.49 5.73 4.89
C TYR A 153 -11.00 5.74 3.45
N GLY A 154 -11.60 6.61 2.63
CA GLY A 154 -11.26 6.83 1.24
C GLY A 154 -12.48 6.87 0.32
N LYS A 155 -12.26 6.85 -0.99
CA LYS A 155 -13.30 7.15 -2.00
C LYS A 155 -13.79 5.90 -2.73
N ASN A 156 -15.03 5.99 -3.22
CA ASN A 156 -15.70 5.04 -4.14
C ASN A 156 -15.97 3.62 -3.57
N TRP A 157 -16.00 3.46 -2.26
CA TRP A 157 -16.26 2.15 -1.63
C TRP A 157 -17.74 1.76 -1.56
N GLY A 158 -18.66 2.72 -1.70
CA GLY A 158 -20.11 2.51 -1.53
C GLY A 158 -20.63 1.20 -2.16
N PRO A 159 -20.42 0.97 -3.47
CA PRO A 159 -20.90 -0.24 -4.15
C PRO A 159 -20.35 -1.57 -3.59
N TYR A 160 -19.19 -1.55 -2.92
CA TYR A 160 -18.54 -2.76 -2.42
C TYR A 160 -18.94 -3.11 -0.97
N ILE A 161 -19.48 -2.15 -0.23
CA ILE A 161 -19.90 -2.35 1.17
C ILE A 161 -21.40 -2.16 1.38
N GLU A 162 -22.15 -1.85 0.32
CA GLU A 162 -23.60 -1.70 0.37
C GLU A 162 -24.28 -2.89 1.05
N GLY A 163 -25.22 -2.60 1.95
CA GLY A 163 -25.93 -3.59 2.76
C GLY A 163 -25.12 -4.20 3.91
N SER A 164 -23.84 -3.87 4.07
CA SER A 164 -23.05 -4.32 5.22
C SER A 164 -23.48 -3.60 6.50
N LYS A 165 -23.77 -4.36 7.56
CA LYS A 165 -24.08 -3.80 8.90
C LYS A 165 -22.83 -3.57 9.75
N THR A 166 -21.72 -4.19 9.37
CA THR A 166 -20.48 -4.18 10.16
C THR A 166 -19.41 -3.26 9.56
N MET A 167 -19.61 -2.81 8.32
CA MET A 167 -18.69 -1.92 7.63
C MET A 167 -19.22 -0.50 7.55
N ARG A 168 -18.36 0.49 7.81
CA ARG A 168 -18.71 1.91 7.70
C ARG A 168 -17.75 2.61 6.75
N LEU A 169 -18.29 3.39 5.82
CA LEU A 169 -17.49 4.34 5.03
C LEU A 169 -17.44 5.66 5.79
N LEU A 170 -16.23 6.10 6.12
CA LEU A 170 -15.97 7.33 6.88
C LEU A 170 -15.14 8.31 6.05
N THR A 171 -15.41 9.59 6.26
CA THR A 171 -14.58 10.67 5.72
C THR A 171 -13.68 11.18 6.85
N PRO A 172 -12.35 11.26 6.66
CA PRO A 172 -11.48 11.79 7.68
C PRO A 172 -11.71 13.29 7.85
N VAL A 173 -11.54 13.80 9.07
CA VAL A 173 -11.60 15.23 9.39
C VAL A 173 -10.32 15.61 10.16
N PRO A 174 -9.44 16.45 9.59
CA PRO A 174 -9.48 16.98 8.23
C PRO A 174 -9.35 15.87 7.17
N ASP A 175 -9.92 16.09 5.99
CA ASP A 175 -9.84 15.16 4.85
C ASP A 175 -8.43 15.20 4.25
N HIS A 176 -7.49 14.58 4.96
CA HIS A 176 -6.07 14.65 4.68
C HIS A 176 -5.39 13.34 5.07
N ASN A 177 -4.40 12.91 4.27
CA ASN A 177 -3.65 11.70 4.61
C ASN A 177 -2.88 11.83 5.93
N HIS A 178 -2.53 13.04 6.37
CA HIS A 178 -1.84 13.25 7.66
C HIS A 178 -2.73 12.90 8.86
N SER A 179 -4.06 12.93 8.68
CA SER A 179 -4.99 12.49 9.71
C SER A 179 -4.86 10.99 10.00
N PHE A 180 -4.25 10.21 9.09
CA PHE A 180 -4.08 8.77 9.26
C PHE A 180 -3.39 8.40 10.57
N SER A 181 -2.23 9.00 10.89
CA SER A 181 -1.46 8.66 12.09
C SER A 181 -2.20 9.02 13.38
N HIS A 182 -3.00 10.08 13.37
CA HIS A 182 -3.85 10.44 14.50
C HIS A 182 -5.03 9.48 14.64
N ILE A 183 -5.72 9.17 13.54
CA ILE A 183 -6.93 8.35 13.53
C ILE A 183 -6.60 6.88 13.83
N CYS A 184 -5.55 6.30 13.21
CA CYS A 184 -5.27 4.87 13.28
C CYS A 184 -5.03 4.36 14.71
N GLN A 185 -4.50 5.21 15.59
CA GLN A 185 -4.21 4.86 16.98
C GLN A 185 -5.46 4.60 17.83
N HIS A 186 -6.64 4.99 17.33
CA HIS A 186 -7.92 4.77 17.99
C HIS A 186 -8.58 3.44 17.61
N TYR A 187 -8.02 2.68 16.66
CA TYR A 187 -8.59 1.42 16.17
C TYR A 187 -7.94 0.19 16.79
N ALA A 188 -8.62 -0.96 16.73
CA ALA A 188 -8.06 -2.24 17.13
C ALA A 188 -6.75 -2.51 16.38
N GLY A 189 -6.78 -2.32 15.06
CA GLY A 189 -5.63 -2.33 14.19
C GLY A 189 -5.94 -1.96 12.74
N LEU A 190 -4.90 -1.98 11.92
CA LEU A 190 -4.96 -1.64 10.50
C LEU A 190 -5.12 -2.92 9.67
N VAL A 191 -5.94 -2.87 8.62
CA VAL A 191 -5.83 -3.78 7.48
C VAL A 191 -5.35 -2.97 6.28
N ASN A 192 -4.19 -3.34 5.76
CA ASN A 192 -3.55 -2.65 4.63
C ASN A 192 -3.52 -3.56 3.40
N PHE A 193 -3.45 -2.95 2.22
CA PHE A 193 -3.25 -3.61 0.93
C PHE A 193 -1.81 -3.39 0.45
N ASP A 194 -1.28 -4.35 -0.32
CA ASP A 194 0.09 -4.41 -0.88
C ASP A 194 0.70 -3.05 -1.24
N PRO A 195 2.02 -2.86 -1.01
CA PRO A 195 2.71 -1.73 -1.61
C PRO A 195 2.64 -1.85 -3.13
N ASN A 196 2.72 -0.69 -3.80
CA ASN A 196 2.77 -0.61 -5.26
C ASN A 196 4.03 -1.27 -5.87
N PHE A 197 5.01 -1.69 -5.05
CA PHE A 197 6.31 -2.24 -5.47
C PHE A 197 6.77 -3.33 -4.50
N GLY A 198 7.49 -4.35 -4.96
CA GLY A 198 7.83 -5.51 -4.13
C GLY A 198 8.84 -5.28 -3.00
N HIS A 199 9.65 -4.22 -3.10
CA HIS A 199 10.44 -3.69 -1.98
C HIS A 199 9.88 -2.39 -1.41
N GLY A 200 8.65 -2.03 -1.83
CA GLY A 200 8.00 -0.79 -1.47
C GLY A 200 7.73 -0.71 0.01
N THR A 201 7.93 0.49 0.56
CA THR A 201 7.58 0.82 1.94
C THR A 201 6.06 0.77 2.08
N ASN A 202 5.55 -0.18 2.88
CA ASN A 202 4.17 -0.16 3.35
C ASN A 202 4.01 0.98 4.37
N GLU A 203 4.04 2.22 3.91
CA GLU A 203 4.16 3.41 4.78
C GLU A 203 3.10 3.45 5.88
N ARG A 204 1.87 3.02 5.57
CA ARG A 204 0.78 2.93 6.55
C ARG A 204 1.00 1.84 7.60
N VAL A 205 1.48 0.67 7.20
CA VAL A 205 1.80 -0.43 8.13
C VAL A 205 2.98 -0.03 9.00
N VAL A 206 4.05 0.50 8.41
CA VAL A 206 5.21 1.03 9.12
C VAL A 206 4.80 2.09 10.13
N THR A 207 3.96 3.04 9.72
CA THR A 207 3.42 4.09 10.61
C THR A 207 2.56 3.49 11.73
N ALA A 208 1.65 2.57 11.40
CA ALA A 208 0.79 1.92 12.38
C ALA A 208 1.61 1.15 13.43
N LEU A 209 2.55 0.31 13.00
CA LEU A 209 3.43 -0.46 13.88
C LEU A 209 4.27 0.49 14.77
N ARG A 210 4.84 1.56 14.21
CA ARG A 210 5.56 2.58 14.98
C ARG A 210 4.70 3.23 16.06
N LEU A 211 3.42 3.41 15.80
CA LEU A 211 2.44 3.99 16.73
C LEU A 211 1.84 2.96 17.70
N GLY A 212 2.30 1.71 17.67
CA GLY A 212 1.82 0.66 18.56
C GLY A 212 0.53 -0.02 18.08
N VAL A 213 0.19 0.11 16.81
CA VAL A 213 -1.06 -0.38 16.21
C VAL A 213 -0.76 -1.66 15.40
N PRO A 214 -1.30 -2.82 15.79
CA PRO A 214 -1.11 -4.06 15.03
C PRO A 214 -1.74 -3.96 13.65
N SER A 215 -1.19 -4.69 12.69
CA SER A 215 -1.56 -4.58 11.29
C SER A 215 -1.67 -5.95 10.63
N ALA A 216 -2.74 -6.15 9.85
CA ALA A 216 -2.83 -7.22 8.87
C ALA A 216 -2.47 -6.63 7.50
N ASN A 217 -1.50 -7.22 6.83
CA ASN A 217 -1.08 -6.84 5.48
C ASN A 217 -0.70 -8.10 4.73
N ASN A 218 -0.69 -8.03 3.40
CA ASN A 218 -0.06 -9.06 2.61
C ASN A 218 1.45 -9.18 2.93
N PHE A 219 2.08 -10.27 2.52
CA PHE A 219 3.52 -10.48 2.64
C PHE A 219 4.36 -9.28 2.16
N ASN A 220 5.20 -8.76 3.05
CA ASN A 220 6.20 -7.73 2.82
C ASN A 220 7.43 -7.98 3.71
N VAL A 221 8.57 -8.21 3.05
CA VAL A 221 9.87 -8.53 3.69
C VAL A 221 10.25 -7.57 4.82
N ARG A 222 9.84 -6.28 4.77
CA ARG A 222 10.15 -5.29 5.80
C ARG A 222 9.33 -5.42 7.08
N THR A 223 8.13 -5.99 7.02
CA THR A 223 7.18 -5.99 8.14
C THR A 223 6.82 -7.39 8.62
N ASP A 224 7.01 -8.43 7.80
CA ASP A 224 6.54 -9.79 8.12
C ASP A 224 7.16 -10.39 9.39
N GLY A 225 8.36 -9.93 9.79
CA GLY A 225 9.01 -10.31 11.03
C GLY A 225 8.72 -9.39 12.22
N SER A 226 7.97 -8.30 12.02
CA SER A 226 7.71 -7.30 13.05
C SER A 226 6.61 -7.76 14.00
N ALA A 227 6.81 -7.55 15.30
CA ALA A 227 5.78 -7.81 16.30
C ALA A 227 4.49 -7.02 16.00
N GLY A 228 3.34 -7.69 16.09
CA GLY A 228 2.04 -7.10 15.76
C GLY A 228 1.73 -6.97 14.26
N CYS A 229 2.60 -7.46 13.38
CA CYS A 229 2.31 -7.64 11.96
C CYS A 229 1.81 -9.07 11.70
N PHE A 230 0.71 -9.18 10.95
CA PHE A 230 0.08 -10.44 10.59
C PHE A 230 -0.01 -10.54 9.06
N PRO A 231 0.95 -11.24 8.41
CA PRO A 231 0.95 -11.39 6.96
C PRO A 231 -0.22 -12.26 6.49
N TYR A 232 -0.79 -11.94 5.33
CA TYR A 232 -1.78 -12.77 4.63
C TYR A 232 -1.43 -13.00 3.16
N VAL A 233 -2.01 -14.06 2.58
CA VAL A 233 -2.09 -14.24 1.11
C VAL A 233 -3.47 -13.78 0.61
N PHE A 234 -3.62 -13.55 -0.69
CA PHE A 234 -4.90 -13.14 -1.28
C PHE A 234 -5.92 -14.29 -1.37
N SER A 235 -6.25 -14.92 -0.24
CA SER A 235 -7.38 -15.83 -0.05
C SER A 235 -8.27 -15.33 1.09
N ASP A 236 -9.57 -15.54 0.98
CA ASP A 236 -10.54 -15.04 1.96
C ASP A 236 -10.23 -15.57 3.36
N GLU A 237 -9.89 -16.85 3.48
CA GLU A 237 -9.49 -17.49 4.74
C GLU A 237 -8.25 -16.83 5.37
N SER A 238 -7.19 -16.59 4.58
CA SER A 238 -5.95 -15.99 5.09
C SER A 238 -6.15 -14.54 5.51
N ILE A 239 -6.91 -13.77 4.72
CA ILE A 239 -7.24 -12.37 5.01
C ILE A 239 -8.04 -12.29 6.32
N CYS A 240 -9.09 -13.10 6.46
CA CYS A 240 -9.91 -13.13 7.67
C CYS A 240 -9.10 -13.58 8.88
N PHE A 241 -8.29 -14.62 8.74
CA PHE A 241 -7.43 -15.10 9.83
C PHE A 241 -6.49 -14.01 10.33
N ALA A 242 -5.77 -13.32 9.44
CA ALA A 242 -4.87 -12.22 9.82
C ALA A 242 -5.64 -11.06 10.51
N ALA A 243 -6.82 -10.71 9.98
CA ALA A 243 -7.68 -9.69 10.58
C ALA A 243 -8.19 -10.09 11.98
N GLU A 244 -8.51 -11.36 12.21
CA GLU A 244 -8.86 -11.88 13.54
C GLU A 244 -7.69 -11.80 14.51
N GLN A 245 -6.48 -12.11 14.07
CA GLN A 245 -5.28 -11.97 14.90
C GLN A 245 -5.09 -10.52 15.34
N VAL A 246 -5.28 -9.55 14.44
CA VAL A 246 -5.25 -8.12 14.78
C VAL A 246 -6.29 -7.78 15.86
N LEU A 247 -7.55 -8.23 15.70
CA LEU A 247 -8.62 -7.97 16.68
C LEU A 247 -8.34 -8.61 18.05
N ARG A 248 -7.69 -9.78 18.07
CA ARG A 248 -7.34 -10.52 19.29
C ARG A 248 -6.01 -10.09 19.90
N TYR A 249 -5.20 -9.32 19.18
CA TYR A 249 -3.89 -8.91 19.67
C TYR A 249 -4.01 -8.04 20.92
N ARG A 250 -3.35 -8.47 21.99
CA ARG A 250 -3.23 -7.74 23.27
C ARG A 250 -1.78 -7.45 23.65
N GLY A 251 -0.83 -7.92 22.84
CA GLY A 251 0.58 -7.67 23.06
C GLY A 251 0.95 -6.21 22.83
N GLU A 252 2.12 -5.82 23.31
CA GLU A 252 2.71 -4.55 22.92
C GLU A 252 3.27 -4.67 21.51
N VAL A 253 3.11 -3.62 20.70
CA VAL A 253 3.87 -3.47 19.46
C VAL A 253 5.05 -2.56 19.79
N PRO A 254 6.25 -3.14 20.04
CA PRO A 254 7.40 -2.34 20.40
C PRO A 254 7.73 -1.39 19.25
N PRO A 255 8.10 -0.14 19.56
CA PRO A 255 8.63 0.75 18.55
C PRO A 255 9.87 0.13 17.92
N ASP A 256 9.81 -0.20 16.64
CA ASP A 256 10.99 -0.56 15.88
C ASP A 256 11.62 0.71 15.30
N ALA A 257 12.81 1.06 15.77
CA ALA A 257 13.55 2.23 15.31
C ALA A 257 14.10 2.04 13.89
N THR A 258 14.19 0.80 13.39
CA THR A 258 14.61 0.52 12.01
C THR A 258 13.50 0.77 11.00
N LEU A 259 12.25 0.84 11.47
CA LEU A 259 11.07 1.15 10.69
C LEU A 259 10.75 2.66 10.71
N THR A 260 11.78 3.51 10.71
CA THR A 260 11.58 4.97 10.64
C THR A 260 12.37 5.61 9.50
N TRP A 261 11.91 6.78 9.06
CA TRP A 261 12.61 7.54 8.02
C TRP A 261 13.97 8.02 8.48
N GLU A 262 14.13 8.37 9.75
CA GLU A 262 15.43 8.74 10.31
C GLU A 262 16.44 7.61 10.11
N HIS A 263 16.04 6.36 10.38
CA HIS A 263 16.90 5.21 10.12
C HIS A 263 17.20 5.01 8.63
N VAL A 264 16.20 5.15 7.75
CA VAL A 264 16.42 5.01 6.29
C VAL A 264 17.33 6.13 5.76
N ILE A 265 17.12 7.38 6.18
CA ILE A 265 17.93 8.54 5.82
C ILE A 265 19.35 8.36 6.34
N ASP A 266 19.53 7.97 7.61
CA ASP A 266 20.84 7.70 8.19
C ASP A 266 21.59 6.63 7.39
N ARG A 267 20.91 5.55 7.00
CA ARG A 267 21.49 4.50 6.14
C ARG A 267 21.84 5.01 4.75
N LEU A 268 20.97 5.80 4.12
CA LEU A 268 21.21 6.38 2.80
C LEU A 268 22.41 7.33 2.82
N LEU A 269 22.50 8.18 3.85
CA LEU A 269 23.64 9.08 4.07
C LEU A 269 24.94 8.31 4.29
N ILE A 270 24.89 7.22 5.08
CA ILE A 270 26.04 6.32 5.27
C ILE A 270 26.46 5.68 3.94
N ASP A 271 25.53 5.22 3.12
CA ASP A 271 25.85 4.57 1.85
C ASP A 271 26.36 5.57 0.79
N MET A 272 25.81 6.78 0.75
CA MET A 272 26.27 7.87 -0.13
C MET A 272 27.68 8.33 0.23
N THR A 273 28.01 8.39 1.53
CA THR A 273 29.35 8.77 1.99
C THR A 273 30.39 7.65 1.85
N ARG A 274 29.96 6.42 1.54
CA ARG A 274 30.82 5.25 1.29
C ARG A 274 31.13 5.00 -0.18
N ARG A 275 30.44 5.67 -1.12
CA ARG A 275 30.76 5.59 -2.55
C ARG A 275 31.76 6.70 -2.89
N PRO A 276 32.97 6.37 -3.38
CA PRO A 276 33.95 7.36 -3.82
C PRO A 276 33.49 8.14 -5.05
#